data_AF-A0A1F9ICV7-F1
#
_entry.id   AF-A0A1F9ICV7-F1
#
_cell.length_a   1.000
_cell.length_b   1.000
_cell.length_c   1.000
_cell.angle_alpha   90.00
_cell.angle_beta   90.00
_cell.angle_gamma   90.00
#
_symmetry.space_group_name_H-M   'P 1'
#
loop_
_entity.id
_entity.type
_entity.pdbx_description
1 polymer ?
#
loop_
_entity_poly.entity_id
_entity_poly.type
_entity_poly.pdbx_seq_one_letter_code
_entity_poly.pdbx_strand_id
1 'polypeptide(L)'
;GISLEKVFFARNPKSALKLGQARGVALLAAAEKRIAIHEYSSAEIKLAVVGYGQATKEQVQKMIASLLHLSGKIPGDAADALAAAICYLHQSDFHARIMGALPAAGRELRR
;
A
#
# COMPACT_ATOMS: atom_id res chain seq x y z
N GLY A 1 10.14 -1.70 -3.64
CA GLY A 1 9.16 -2.48 -4.41
C GLY A 1 8.06 -1.57 -4.91
N ILE A 2 7.06 -2.13 -5.60
CA ILE A 2 5.80 -1.45 -5.93
C ILE A 2 4.72 -1.89 -4.94
N SER A 3 3.85 -0.97 -4.55
CA SER A 3 2.73 -1.22 -3.64
C SER A 3 1.41 -1.20 -4.40
N LEU A 4 0.56 -2.20 -4.17
CA LEU A 4 -0.77 -2.32 -4.77
C LEU A 4 -1.82 -2.53 -3.69
N GLU A 5 -3.02 -1.99 -3.88
CA GLU A 5 -4.16 -2.37 -3.07
C GLU A 5 -4.67 -3.76 -3.50
N LYS A 6 -4.92 -4.63 -2.53
CA LYS A 6 -5.59 -5.92 -2.73
C LYS A 6 -7.00 -5.65 -3.24
N VAL A 7 -7.29 -6.16 -4.43
CA VAL A 7 -8.65 -6.08 -4.99
C VAL A 7 -9.58 -6.95 -4.16
N PHE A 8 -10.48 -6.33 -3.40
CA PHE A 8 -11.52 -7.02 -2.65
C PHE A 8 -12.87 -6.87 -3.37
N PHE A 9 -13.47 -8.01 -3.72
CA PHE A 9 -14.88 -8.18 -4.08
C PHE A 9 -15.49 -7.08 -4.98
N ALA A 10 -15.27 -7.19 -6.29
CA ALA A 10 -15.93 -6.31 -7.25
C ALA A 10 -17.43 -6.63 -7.35
N ARG A 11 -18.28 -5.69 -6.89
CA ARG A 11 -19.75 -5.83 -6.97
C ARG A 11 -20.29 -5.92 -8.41
N ASN A 12 -19.54 -5.40 -9.38
CA ASN A 12 -19.93 -5.38 -10.79
C ASN A 12 -18.88 -6.12 -11.65
N PRO A 13 -19.25 -7.23 -12.32
CA PRO A 13 -18.33 -8.03 -13.14
C PRO A 13 -17.64 -7.23 -14.27
N LYS A 14 -18.32 -6.27 -14.89
CA LYS A 14 -17.73 -5.44 -15.96
C LYS A 14 -16.61 -4.56 -15.42
N SER A 15 -16.81 -3.96 -14.25
CA SER A 15 -15.78 -3.16 -13.58
C SER A 15 -14.63 -4.05 -13.09
N ALA A 16 -14.93 -5.25 -12.62
CA ALA A 16 -13.94 -6.24 -12.20
C ALA A 16 -13.00 -6.61 -13.35
N LEU A 17 -13.56 -6.88 -14.53
CA LEU A 17 -12.79 -7.25 -15.71
C LEU A 17 -11.86 -6.12 -16.16
N LYS A 18 -12.36 -4.87 -16.22
CA LYS A 18 -11.53 -3.70 -16.57
C LYS A 18 -10.39 -3.49 -15.57
N LEU A 19 -10.68 -3.60 -14.28
CA LEU A 19 -9.66 -3.49 -13.22
C LEU A 19 -8.64 -4.63 -13.32
N GLY A 20 -9.10 -5.86 -13.58
CA GLY A 20 -8.23 -7.03 -13.77
C GLY A 20 -7.27 -6.87 -14.95
N GLN A 21 -7.73 -6.32 -16.08
CA GLN A 21 -6.88 -6.03 -17.23
C GLN A 21 -5.79 -5.00 -16.89
N ALA A 22 -6.16 -3.87 -16.28
CA ALA A 22 -5.21 -2.83 -15.87
C ALA A 22 -4.18 -3.37 -14.87
N ARG A 23 -4.65 -4.14 -13.87
CA ARG A 23 -3.79 -4.78 -12.88
C ARG A 23 -2.84 -5.79 -13.52
N GLY A 24 -3.33 -6.60 -14.47
CA GLY A 24 -2.50 -7.57 -15.19
C GLY A 24 -1.31 -6.91 -15.89
N VAL A 25 -1.54 -5.77 -16.57
CA VAL A 25 -0.47 -4.98 -17.20
C VAL A 25 0.53 -4.47 -16.16
N ALA A 26 0.05 -3.95 -15.03
CA ALA A 26 0.92 -3.45 -13.96
C ALA A 26 1.80 -4.56 -13.34
N LEU A 27 1.22 -5.74 -13.12
CA LEU A 27 1.94 -6.91 -12.60
C LEU A 27 3.00 -7.41 -13.59
N LEU A 28 2.65 -7.48 -14.88
CA LEU A 28 3.59 -7.86 -15.94
C LEU A 28 4.76 -6.88 -16.01
N ALA A 29 4.49 -5.58 -16.04
CA ALA A 29 5.53 -4.55 -16.09
C ALA A 29 6.48 -4.64 -14.88
N ALA A 30 5.94 -4.88 -13.68
CA ALA A 30 6.75 -5.08 -12.48
C ALA A 30 7.63 -6.35 -12.58
N ALA A 31 7.06 -7.45 -13.10
CA ALA A 31 7.79 -8.71 -13.31
C ALA A 31 8.93 -8.56 -14.32
N GLU A 32 8.69 -7.92 -15.46
CA GLU A 32 9.72 -7.66 -16.48
C GLU A 32 10.88 -6.82 -15.95
N LYS A 33 10.59 -5.90 -15.01
CA LYS A 33 11.60 -5.06 -14.34
C LYS A 33 12.18 -5.67 -13.07
N ARG A 34 11.77 -6.90 -12.70
CA ARG A 34 12.17 -7.58 -11.44
C ARG A 34 11.90 -6.73 -10.19
N ILE A 35 10.82 -5.96 -10.20
CA ILE A 35 10.40 -5.13 -9.08
C ILE A 35 9.49 -5.97 -8.18
N ALA A 36 9.85 -6.11 -6.90
CA ALA A 36 9.02 -6.80 -5.91
C ALA A 36 7.67 -6.09 -5.74
N ILE A 37 6.59 -6.87 -5.79
CA ILE A 37 5.21 -6.40 -5.60
C ILE A 37 4.79 -6.67 -4.15
N HIS A 38 4.20 -5.67 -3.50
CA HIS A 38 3.63 -5.77 -2.16
C HIS A 38 2.15 -5.40 -2.23
N GLU A 39 1.31 -6.21 -1.61
CA GLU A 39 -0.15 -6.01 -1.65
C GLU A 39 -0.72 -5.78 -0.26
N TYR A 40 -1.57 -4.75 -0.15
CA TYR A 40 -2.19 -4.33 1.11
C TYR A 40 -3.70 -4.22 0.95
N SER A 41 -4.45 -4.71 1.93
CA SER A 41 -5.89 -4.48 2.01
C SER A 41 -6.19 -3.01 2.29
N SER A 42 -7.40 -2.56 1.95
CA SER A 42 -7.87 -1.22 2.28
C SER A 42 -7.70 -0.89 3.77
N ALA A 43 -7.94 -1.88 4.65
CA ALA A 43 -7.81 -1.71 6.09
C ALA A 43 -6.34 -1.54 6.52
N GLU A 44 -5.40 -2.30 5.94
CA GLU A 44 -3.96 -2.15 6.19
C GLU A 44 -3.47 -0.76 5.76
N ILE A 45 -3.91 -0.28 4.58
CA ILE A 45 -3.54 1.05 4.08
C ILE A 45 -4.08 2.14 5.02
N LYS A 46 -5.37 2.08 5.39
CA LYS A 46 -5.98 3.06 6.31
C LYS A 46 -5.33 3.05 7.69
N LEU A 47 -5.01 1.87 8.22
CA LEU A 47 -4.28 1.72 9.47
C LEU A 47 -2.90 2.39 9.39
N ALA A 48 -2.14 2.13 8.32
CA ALA A 48 -0.80 2.68 8.17
C ALA A 48 -0.78 4.20 7.97
N VAL A 49 -1.80 4.78 7.33
CA VAL A 49 -1.86 6.22 7.07
C VAL A 49 -2.49 6.98 8.23
N VAL A 50 -3.66 6.55 8.72
CA VAL A 50 -4.50 7.31 9.66
C VAL A 50 -4.43 6.76 11.10
N GLY A 51 -3.96 5.52 11.28
CA GLY A 51 -3.86 4.86 12.59
C GLY A 51 -5.02 3.93 12.94
N TYR A 52 -6.03 3.79 12.06
CA TYR A 52 -7.09 2.78 12.21
C TYR A 52 -7.70 2.36 10.88
N GLY A 53 -8.13 1.09 10.78
CA GLY A 53 -8.50 0.46 9.50
C GLY A 53 -9.85 0.87 8.89
N GLN A 54 -10.69 1.59 9.63
CA GLN A 54 -12.04 2.01 9.19
C GLN A 54 -12.13 3.49 8.80
N ALA A 55 -11.00 4.17 8.58
CA ALA A 55 -10.97 5.57 8.18
C ALA A 55 -11.72 5.82 6.85
N THR A 56 -12.31 7.01 6.72
CA THR A 56 -12.95 7.45 5.46
C THR A 56 -11.90 7.90 4.44
N LYS A 57 -12.29 7.99 3.16
CA LYS A 57 -11.38 8.47 2.10
C LYS A 57 -10.91 9.90 2.36
N GLU A 58 -11.78 10.75 2.91
CA GLU A 58 -11.47 12.14 3.24
C GLU A 58 -10.44 12.23 4.37
N GLN A 59 -10.52 11.34 5.37
CA GLN A 59 -9.55 11.28 6.46
C GLN A 59 -8.19 10.83 5.94
N VAL A 60 -8.15 9.83 5.06
CA VAL A 60 -6.93 9.38 4.38
C VAL A 60 -6.31 10.54 3.58
N GLN A 61 -7.10 11.25 2.77
CA GLN A 61 -6.62 12.39 1.98
C GLN A 61 -6.03 13.52 2.84
N LYS A 62 -6.73 13.91 3.91
CA LYS A 62 -6.23 14.93 4.86
C LYS A 62 -4.92 14.49 5.50
N MET A 63 -4.82 13.22 5.87
CA MET A 63 -3.63 12.70 6.52
C MET A 63 -2.44 12.64 5.55
N ILE A 64 -2.66 12.24 4.29
CA ILE A 64 -1.61 12.28 3.26
C ILE A 64 -1.13 13.72 3.05
N ALA A 65 -2.05 14.69 2.96
CA ALA A 65 -1.69 16.09 2.83
C ALA A 65 -0.84 16.58 4.01
N SER A 66 -1.18 16.15 5.23
CA SER A 66 -0.40 16.43 6.45
C SER A 66 1.00 15.80 6.41
N LEU A 67 1.08 14.49 6.15
CA LEU A 67 2.33 13.72 6.13
C LEU A 67 3.32 14.23 5.08
N LEU A 68 2.80 14.66 3.92
CA LEU A 68 3.62 15.07 2.77
C LEU A 68 3.70 16.60 2.62
N HIS A 69 3.16 17.38 3.57
CA HIS A 69 3.10 18.84 3.51
C HIS A 69 2.51 19.39 2.20
N LEU A 70 1.47 18.73 1.68
CA LEU A 70 0.82 19.12 0.41
C LEU A 70 -0.29 20.13 0.68
N SER A 71 -0.36 21.15 -0.17
CA SER A 71 -1.45 22.15 -0.16
C SER A 71 -2.53 21.80 -1.18
N GLY A 72 -3.80 22.03 -0.82
CA GLY A 72 -4.93 21.88 -1.72
C GLY A 72 -5.52 20.46 -1.77
N LYS A 73 -6.49 20.27 -2.66
CA LYS A 73 -7.20 18.99 -2.80
C LYS A 73 -6.41 18.02 -3.66
N ILE A 74 -6.05 16.87 -3.09
CA ILE A 74 -5.40 15.78 -3.83
C ILE A 74 -6.46 14.99 -4.61
N PRO A 75 -6.28 14.72 -5.92
CA PRO A 75 -7.15 13.83 -6.67
C PRO A 75 -7.28 12.45 -6.02
N GLY A 76 -8.45 11.80 -6.15
CA GLY A 76 -8.73 10.52 -5.52
C GLY A 76 -7.70 9.44 -5.84
N ASP A 77 -7.43 9.21 -7.12
CA ASP A 77 -6.49 8.17 -7.56
C ASP A 77 -5.05 8.44 -7.10
N ALA A 78 -4.65 9.72 -7.07
CA ALA A 78 -3.33 10.12 -6.57
C ALA A 78 -3.22 9.90 -5.05
N ALA A 79 -4.27 10.21 -4.29
CA ALA A 79 -4.31 9.93 -2.86
C ALA A 79 -4.27 8.42 -2.57
N ASP A 80 -5.02 7.62 -3.32
CA ASP A 80 -5.03 6.16 -3.14
C ASP A 80 -3.63 5.56 -3.46
N ALA A 81 -2.93 6.05 -4.49
CA ALA A 81 -1.55 5.65 -4.80
C ALA A 81 -0.54 6.08 -3.71
N LEU A 82 -0.63 7.32 -3.24
CA LEU A 82 0.23 7.83 -2.14
C LEU A 82 -0.01 7.05 -0.84
N ALA A 83 -1.26 6.71 -0.54
CA ALA A 83 -1.60 5.91 0.64
C ALA A 83 -0.93 4.53 0.61
N ALA A 84 -1.01 3.84 -0.54
CA ALA A 84 -0.37 2.54 -0.73
C ALA A 84 1.16 2.62 -0.60
N ALA A 85 1.77 3.69 -1.11
CA ALA A 85 3.21 3.93 -0.99
C ALA A 85 3.64 4.18 0.47
N ILE A 86 2.91 5.03 1.20
CA ILE A 86 3.15 5.30 2.62
C ILE A 86 3.02 4.01 3.44
N CYS A 87 1.98 3.20 3.16
CA CYS A 87 1.79 1.90 3.81
C CYS A 87 3.00 0.98 3.61
N TYR A 88 3.51 0.89 2.38
CA TYR A 88 4.71 0.10 2.07
C TYR A 88 5.95 0.59 2.85
N LEU A 89 6.17 1.90 2.92
CA LEU A 89 7.30 2.47 3.64
C LEU A 89 7.21 2.20 5.15
N HIS A 90 6.06 2.49 5.76
CA HIS A 90 5.84 2.22 7.19
C HIS A 90 6.04 0.74 7.54
N GLN A 91 5.53 -0.18 6.73
CA GLN A 91 5.69 -1.61 6.96
C GLN A 91 7.14 -2.06 6.80
N SER A 92 7.85 -1.53 5.79
CA SER A 92 9.25 -1.85 5.53
C SER A 92 10.16 -1.36 6.66
N ASP A 93 9.95 -0.13 7.11
CA ASP A 93 10.70 0.48 8.23
C ASP A 93 10.45 -0.27 9.53
N PHE A 94 9.19 -0.63 9.81
CA PHE A 94 8.83 -1.42 10.98
C PHE A 94 9.53 -2.78 10.99
N HIS A 95 9.49 -3.51 9.87
CA HIS A 95 10.20 -4.78 9.73
C HIS A 95 11.71 -4.64 9.93
N ALA A 96 12.33 -3.64 9.31
CA ALA A 96 13.77 -3.38 9.45
C ALA A 96 14.14 -3.10 10.92
N ARG A 97 13.34 -2.32 11.64
CA ARG A 97 13.56 -2.01 13.06
C ARG A 97 13.42 -3.24 13.95
N ILE A 98 12.42 -4.09 13.71
CA ILE A 98 12.30 -5.37 14.43
C ILE A 98 13.52 -6.26 14.17
N MET A 99 13.92 -6.41 12.92
CA MET A 99 15.08 -7.26 12.57
C MET A 99 16.40 -6.74 13.14
N GLY A 100 16.53 -5.41 13.28
CA GLY A 100 17.65 -4.77 13.97
C GLY A 100 17.64 -5.00 15.48
N ALA A 101 16.46 -5.06 16.09
CA ALA A 101 16.28 -5.24 17.54
C ALA A 101 16.35 -6.70 18.01
N LEU A 102 16.16 -7.69 17.12
CA LEU A 102 16.22 -9.11 17.47
C LEU A 102 17.68 -9.57 17.75
N PRO A 103 17.90 -10.36 18.82
CA PRO A 103 19.20 -10.97 19.08
C PRO A 103 19.60 -11.92 17.95
N ALA A 104 20.92 -12.08 17.72
CA ALA A 104 21.48 -12.78 16.57
C ALA A 104 20.90 -14.20 16.35
N ALA A 105 20.61 -14.94 17.42
CA ALA A 105 20.02 -16.28 17.37
C ALA A 105 18.60 -16.33 16.75
N GLY A 106 17.84 -15.22 16.78
CA GLY A 106 16.51 -15.14 16.17
C GLY A 106 16.52 -14.84 14.67
N ARG A 107 17.66 -14.43 14.10
CA ARG A 107 17.77 -14.04 12.68
C ARG A 107 17.91 -15.22 11.72
N GLU A 108 18.39 -16.38 12.20
CA GLU A 108 18.65 -17.56 11.38
C GLU A 108 17.41 -18.44 11.13
N LEU A 109 16.36 -18.33 11.96
CA LEU A 109 15.17 -19.18 11.92
C LEU A 109 14.13 -18.86 10.83
N ARG A 110 14.37 -17.84 9.99
CA ARG A 110 13.39 -17.39 8.97
C ARG A 110 13.98 -17.15 7.56
N ARG A 111 15.11 -17.76 7.22
CA ARG A 111 15.59 -17.81 5.82
C ARG A 111 14.89 -18.89 5.03
#